data_AF-A0A1F8PAK8-F1
#
_entry.id   AF-A0A1F8PAK8-F1
#
_cell.length_a   1.000
_cell.length_b   1.000
_cell.length_c   1.000
_cell.angle_alpha   90.00
_cell.angle_beta   90.00
_cell.angle_gamma   90.00
#
_symmetry.space_group_name_H-M   'P 1'
#
loop_
_entity.id
_entity.type
_entity.pdbx_description
1 polymer ?
#
loop_
_entity_poly.entity_id
_entity_poly.type
_entity_poly.pdbx_seq_one_letter_code
_entity_poly.pdbx_strand_id
1 'polypeptide(L)'
;MGVMGNPMKYSMVLAENEEESPWEPLHVEHGFKKEDSTLTVFYPNSYAQVLSYRTDDKGILSTMTYNLLPGRRDGLTCIVLIPSHAKTLARKGWSKRDIKAYISEFARVPFYQHPYSMGSFVSEDTSKIAPLSPSDFIRLIPNPEKIRLIVAGGPENFMGIIRGSSVATSLEDGEVRIGMVTKKIELPANWDKLVAKYKNVIPTYARY
;
A
#
# COMPACT_ATOMS: atom_id res chain seq x y z
N MET A 1 7.98 14.57 -11.80
CA MET A 1 8.37 15.75 -10.99
C MET A 1 8.87 15.29 -9.62
N GLY A 2 10.18 15.31 -9.40
CA GLY A 2 10.79 15.19 -8.08
C GLY A 2 11.62 16.44 -7.85
N VAL A 3 11.01 17.48 -7.28
CA VAL A 3 11.70 18.78 -7.06
C VAL A 3 12.59 18.71 -5.81
N MET A 4 12.24 17.84 -4.85
CA MET A 4 13.05 17.53 -3.68
C MET A 4 13.53 16.08 -3.74
N GLY A 5 14.80 15.87 -3.39
CA GLY A 5 15.38 14.55 -3.23
C GLY A 5 14.62 13.74 -2.16
N ASN A 6 14.46 12.44 -2.40
CA ASN A 6 13.78 11.54 -1.46
C ASN A 6 14.50 10.19 -1.42
N PRO A 7 15.06 9.77 -0.27
CA PRO A 7 15.80 8.52 -0.17
C PRO A 7 14.96 7.30 -0.52
N MET A 8 13.64 7.31 -0.25
CA MET A 8 12.75 6.19 -0.55
C MET A 8 12.67 5.85 -2.04
N LYS A 9 13.01 6.79 -2.94
CA LYS A 9 13.02 6.54 -4.39
C LYS A 9 14.18 5.68 -4.85
N TYR A 10 15.24 5.55 -4.04
CA TYR A 10 16.46 4.86 -4.42
C TYR A 10 16.85 3.72 -3.47
N SER A 11 16.54 3.85 -2.17
CA SER A 11 17.00 2.89 -1.15
C SER A 11 15.89 2.09 -0.47
N MET A 12 14.62 2.46 -0.63
CA MET A 12 13.52 1.71 -0.02
C MET A 12 13.18 0.50 -0.90
N VAL A 13 13.66 -0.66 -0.48
CA VAL A 13 13.37 -1.95 -1.08
C VAL A 13 12.81 -2.86 0.01
N LEU A 14 11.73 -3.56 -0.30
CA LEU A 14 11.10 -4.53 0.58
C LEU A 14 10.68 -5.74 -0.24
N ALA A 15 10.76 -6.92 0.37
CA ALA A 15 10.21 -8.15 -0.19
C ALA A 15 8.82 -8.38 0.41
N GLU A 16 7.85 -8.71 -0.44
CA GLU A 16 6.57 -9.22 0.05
C GLU A 16 6.80 -10.57 0.74
N ASN A 17 6.17 -10.77 1.88
CA ASN A 17 6.26 -12.00 2.66
C ASN A 17 5.12 -12.94 2.24
N GLU A 18 5.27 -13.53 1.06
CA GLU A 18 4.26 -14.39 0.44
C GLU A 18 3.97 -15.65 1.26
N GLU A 19 4.99 -16.19 1.93
CA GLU A 19 4.95 -17.44 2.68
C GLU A 19 4.08 -17.33 3.93
N GLU A 20 4.09 -16.16 4.56
CA GLU A 20 3.31 -15.88 5.77
C GLU A 20 2.07 -15.02 5.50
N SER A 21 1.82 -14.65 4.25
CA SER A 21 0.62 -13.94 3.83
C SER A 21 -0.57 -14.90 3.71
N PRO A 22 -1.75 -14.56 4.29
CA PRO A 22 -2.97 -15.34 4.08
C PRO A 22 -3.68 -15.04 2.75
N TRP A 23 -3.17 -14.06 1.98
CA TRP A 23 -3.77 -13.60 0.73
C TRP A 23 -2.79 -13.72 -0.43
N GLU A 24 -3.35 -13.70 -1.64
CA GLU A 24 -2.61 -13.70 -2.89
C GLU A 24 -1.58 -12.56 -2.96
N PRO A 25 -0.34 -12.81 -3.41
CA PRO A 25 0.70 -11.80 -3.49
C PRO A 25 0.47 -10.81 -4.64
N LEU A 26 1.10 -9.64 -4.55
CA LEU A 26 0.84 -8.49 -5.42
C LEU A 26 1.08 -8.81 -6.91
N HIS A 27 2.07 -9.63 -7.23
CA HIS A 27 2.34 -9.97 -8.63
C HIS A 27 1.24 -10.82 -9.25
N VAL A 28 0.63 -11.71 -8.48
CA VAL A 28 -0.49 -12.52 -8.97
C VAL A 28 -1.74 -11.66 -9.10
N GLU A 29 -1.98 -10.70 -8.18
CA GLU A 29 -3.00 -9.67 -8.35
C GLU A 29 -2.79 -8.83 -9.64
N HIS A 30 -1.55 -8.72 -10.10
CA HIS A 30 -1.18 -8.05 -11.35
C HIS A 30 -1.14 -8.98 -12.57
N GLY A 31 -1.58 -10.24 -12.44
CA GLY A 31 -1.76 -11.19 -13.54
C GLY A 31 -0.53 -12.04 -13.86
N PHE A 32 0.51 -12.03 -13.03
CA PHE A 32 1.66 -12.92 -13.16
C PHE A 32 1.37 -14.29 -12.52
N LYS A 33 2.15 -15.31 -12.88
CA LYS A 33 2.03 -16.63 -12.25
C LYS A 33 2.64 -16.60 -10.86
N LYS A 34 2.17 -17.48 -9.97
CA LYS A 34 2.68 -17.60 -8.60
C LYS A 34 4.20 -17.83 -8.57
N GLU A 35 4.72 -18.57 -9.53
CA GLU A 35 6.15 -18.92 -9.64
C GLU A 35 7.00 -17.82 -10.31
N ASP A 36 6.37 -16.78 -10.87
CA ASP A 36 7.11 -15.70 -11.52
C ASP A 36 7.79 -14.80 -10.48
N SER A 37 9.10 -14.62 -10.61
CA SER A 37 9.80 -13.55 -9.91
C SER A 37 9.49 -12.22 -10.57
N THR A 38 9.06 -11.23 -9.79
CA THR A 38 8.72 -9.90 -10.31
C THR A 38 9.32 -8.79 -9.46
N LEU A 39 9.46 -7.61 -10.07
CA LEU A 39 9.76 -6.37 -9.38
C LEU A 39 8.60 -5.40 -9.58
N THR A 40 8.11 -4.84 -8.48
CA THR A 40 7.07 -3.80 -8.49
C THR A 40 7.64 -2.46 -8.08
N VAL A 41 7.44 -1.43 -8.91
CA VAL A 41 7.95 -0.08 -8.70
C VAL A 41 6.79 0.92 -8.64
N PHE A 42 6.88 1.85 -7.70
CA PHE A 42 6.11 3.10 -7.68
C PHE A 42 6.97 4.22 -7.10
N TYR A 43 6.45 5.45 -7.04
CA TYR A 43 7.20 6.62 -6.59
C TYR A 43 6.79 7.05 -5.17
N PRO A 44 7.36 6.45 -4.11
CA PRO A 44 7.06 6.84 -2.74
C PRO A 44 7.52 8.28 -2.49
N ASN A 45 6.63 9.04 -1.85
CA ASN A 45 6.86 10.40 -1.39
C ASN A 45 6.98 10.46 0.14
N SER A 46 6.29 9.59 0.87
CA SER A 46 6.35 9.51 2.33
C SER A 46 6.23 8.07 2.82
N TYR A 47 6.82 7.80 3.99
CA TYR A 47 6.64 6.58 4.76
C TYR A 47 6.28 6.96 6.20
N ALA A 48 5.22 6.37 6.73
CA ALA A 48 4.87 6.43 8.13
C ALA A 48 4.90 5.01 8.70
N GLN A 49 5.69 4.82 9.75
CA GLN A 49 5.63 3.62 10.56
C GLN A 49 4.65 3.86 11.70
N VAL A 50 3.65 3.00 11.84
CA VAL A 50 2.58 3.17 12.83
C VAL A 50 2.45 1.92 13.67
N LEU A 51 2.36 2.12 14.99
CA LEU A 51 2.06 1.05 15.94
C LEU A 51 0.55 0.79 15.92
N SER A 52 0.16 -0.48 15.79
CA SER A 52 -1.26 -0.82 15.86
C SER A 52 -1.84 -0.49 17.24
N TYR A 53 -3.00 0.18 17.26
CA TYR A 53 -3.66 0.55 18.51
C TYR A 53 -4.13 -0.66 19.33
N ARG A 54 -4.54 -1.73 18.65
CA ARG A 54 -4.84 -3.04 19.23
C ARG A 54 -4.47 -4.14 18.21
N THR A 55 -4.37 -5.38 18.66
CA THR A 55 -3.96 -6.52 17.84
C THR A 55 -5.13 -7.33 17.29
N ASP A 56 -6.37 -6.92 17.53
CA ASP A 56 -7.57 -7.46 16.88
C ASP A 56 -7.90 -6.72 15.57
N ASP A 57 -8.84 -7.26 14.81
CA ASP A 57 -9.26 -6.70 13.52
C ASP A 57 -9.70 -5.24 13.62
N LYS A 58 -10.49 -4.90 14.64
CA LYS A 58 -10.94 -3.52 14.87
C LYS A 58 -9.76 -2.56 15.09
N GLY A 59 -8.82 -2.92 15.97
CA GLY A 59 -7.64 -2.09 16.23
C GLY A 59 -6.75 -1.90 15.02
N ILE A 60 -6.53 -2.98 14.26
CA ILE A 60 -5.72 -2.98 13.05
C ILE A 60 -6.38 -2.07 11.99
N LEU A 61 -7.67 -2.22 11.74
CA LEU A 61 -8.43 -1.38 10.80
C LEU A 61 -8.48 0.08 11.24
N SER A 62 -8.73 0.36 12.53
CA SER A 62 -8.71 1.72 13.07
C SER A 62 -7.34 2.38 12.93
N THR A 63 -6.25 1.61 13.07
CA THR A 63 -4.89 2.12 12.87
C THR A 63 -4.71 2.58 11.42
N MET A 64 -5.17 1.79 10.46
CA MET A 64 -5.13 2.17 9.04
C MET A 64 -5.98 3.41 8.78
N THR A 65 -7.22 3.48 9.28
CA THR A 65 -8.10 4.62 8.96
C THR A 65 -7.69 5.91 9.64
N TYR A 66 -7.19 5.86 10.87
CA TYR A 66 -6.86 7.05 11.66
C TYR A 66 -5.53 7.70 11.26
N ASN A 67 -4.55 6.89 10.85
CA ASN A 67 -3.22 7.39 10.47
C ASN A 67 -3.11 7.76 8.97
N LEU A 68 -4.24 7.72 8.24
CA LEU A 68 -4.28 8.16 6.86
C LEU A 68 -4.39 9.68 6.77
N LEU A 69 -3.73 10.20 5.75
CA LEU A 69 -3.80 11.58 5.36
C LEU A 69 -4.54 11.68 4.03
N PRO A 70 -5.20 12.82 3.74
CA PRO A 70 -5.92 13.04 2.49
C PRO A 70 -5.11 12.60 1.26
N GLY A 71 -5.73 11.78 0.43
CA GLY A 71 -5.13 11.28 -0.79
C GLY A 71 -5.08 12.35 -1.88
N ARG A 72 -4.16 12.18 -2.83
CA ARG A 72 -4.07 13.01 -4.04
C ARG A 72 -4.62 12.25 -5.23
N ARG A 73 -5.20 12.96 -6.20
CA ARG A 73 -5.77 12.40 -7.44
C ARG A 73 -4.90 11.32 -8.09
N ASP A 74 -3.65 11.67 -8.37
CA ASP A 74 -2.68 10.80 -9.05
C ASP A 74 -1.83 9.99 -8.04
N GLY A 75 -2.19 10.09 -6.75
CA GLY A 75 -1.50 9.44 -5.66
C GLY A 75 -1.94 7.99 -5.47
N LEU A 76 -1.04 7.21 -4.90
CA LEU A 76 -1.28 5.84 -4.47
C LEU A 76 -0.87 5.70 -3.01
N THR A 77 -1.65 4.94 -2.24
CA THR A 77 -1.34 4.59 -0.85
C THR A 77 -1.12 3.10 -0.76
N CYS A 78 0.04 2.68 -0.28
CA CYS A 78 0.36 1.28 -0.01
C CYS A 78 0.43 1.07 1.50
N ILE A 79 -0.46 0.21 2.01
CA ILE A 79 -0.44 -0.27 3.37
C ILE A 79 0.39 -1.56 3.40
N VAL A 80 1.41 -1.56 4.25
CA VAL A 80 2.31 -2.68 4.48
C VAL A 80 1.96 -3.29 5.83
N LEU A 81 1.22 -4.40 5.80
CA LEU A 81 0.91 -5.17 7.00
C LEU A 81 2.06 -6.10 7.34
N ILE A 82 2.19 -6.39 8.62
CA ILE A 82 3.01 -7.50 9.09
C ILE A 82 2.21 -8.81 9.08
N PRO A 83 2.86 -9.98 9.04
CA PRO A 83 2.19 -11.27 8.98
C PRO A 83 1.16 -11.52 10.08
N SER A 84 1.46 -11.15 11.32
CA SER A 84 0.57 -11.39 12.46
C SER A 84 -0.77 -10.65 12.31
N HIS A 85 -0.75 -9.41 11.83
CA HIS A 85 -1.94 -8.60 11.58
C HIS A 85 -2.73 -9.12 10.38
N ALA A 86 -2.05 -9.48 9.29
CA ALA A 86 -2.68 -10.08 8.12
C ALA A 86 -3.43 -11.37 8.50
N LYS A 87 -2.77 -12.28 9.25
CA LYS A 87 -3.37 -13.51 9.75
C LYS A 87 -4.55 -13.24 10.69
N THR A 88 -4.48 -12.23 11.57
CA THR A 88 -5.62 -11.85 12.41
C THR A 88 -6.82 -11.39 11.59
N LEU A 89 -6.62 -10.52 10.61
CA LEU A 89 -7.68 -10.04 9.73
C LEU A 89 -8.30 -11.18 8.92
N ALA A 90 -7.46 -12.03 8.31
CA ALA A 90 -7.95 -13.18 7.54
C ALA A 90 -8.75 -14.17 8.39
N ARG A 91 -8.33 -14.46 9.63
CA ARG A 91 -9.10 -15.29 10.59
C ARG A 91 -10.47 -14.70 10.94
N LYS A 92 -10.62 -13.38 10.82
CA LYS A 92 -11.88 -12.67 11.02
C LYS A 92 -12.71 -12.53 9.74
N GLY A 93 -12.24 -13.13 8.63
CA GLY A 93 -12.95 -13.17 7.35
C GLY A 93 -12.67 -11.98 6.43
N TRP A 94 -11.71 -11.11 6.76
CA TRP A 94 -11.36 -9.98 5.92
C TRP A 94 -10.54 -10.42 4.69
N SER A 95 -10.98 -10.06 3.50
CA SER A 95 -10.17 -10.10 2.28
C SER A 95 -9.41 -8.79 2.05
N LYS A 96 -8.37 -8.78 1.20
CA LYS A 96 -7.72 -7.53 0.77
C LYS A 96 -8.74 -6.53 0.19
N ARG A 97 -9.74 -7.03 -0.55
CA ARG A 97 -10.81 -6.21 -1.13
C ARG A 97 -11.66 -5.54 -0.07
N ASP A 98 -12.06 -6.28 0.96
CA ASP A 98 -12.89 -5.76 2.05
C ASP A 98 -12.14 -4.71 2.86
N ILE A 99 -10.83 -4.93 3.10
CA ILE A 99 -9.98 -3.97 3.80
C ILE A 99 -9.85 -2.67 3.00
N LYS A 100 -9.55 -2.75 1.69
CA LYS A 100 -9.51 -1.57 0.81
C LYS A 100 -10.83 -0.81 0.81
N ALA A 101 -11.95 -1.52 0.70
CA ALA A 101 -13.29 -0.93 0.73
C ALA A 101 -13.60 -0.27 2.08
N TYR A 102 -13.26 -0.94 3.18
CA TYR A 102 -13.42 -0.42 4.54
C TYR A 102 -12.61 0.86 4.74
N ILE A 103 -11.34 0.88 4.35
CA ILE A 103 -10.50 2.07 4.45
C ILE A 103 -11.10 3.21 3.63
N SER A 104 -11.48 2.94 2.38
CA SER A 104 -12.09 3.94 1.51
C SER A 104 -13.35 4.54 2.10
N GLU A 105 -14.19 3.70 2.72
CA GLU A 105 -15.47 4.12 3.30
C GLU A 105 -15.32 4.83 4.64
N PHE A 106 -14.46 4.35 5.55
CA PHE A 106 -14.43 4.78 6.94
C PHE A 106 -13.25 5.70 7.28
N ALA A 107 -12.20 5.78 6.45
CA ALA A 107 -11.16 6.80 6.61
C ALA A 107 -11.71 8.15 6.16
N ARG A 108 -12.31 8.89 7.10
CA ARG A 108 -12.97 10.16 6.86
C ARG A 108 -12.49 11.24 7.81
N VAL A 109 -12.52 12.48 7.33
CA VAL A 109 -12.34 13.68 8.15
C VAL A 109 -13.44 14.69 7.82
N PRO A 110 -13.78 15.60 8.73
CA PRO A 110 -14.60 16.77 8.40
C PRO A 110 -13.99 17.55 7.25
N PHE A 111 -14.83 18.13 6.39
CA PHE A 111 -14.40 18.82 5.17
C PHE A 111 -13.38 19.93 5.45
N TYR A 112 -13.50 20.65 6.57
CA TYR A 112 -12.53 21.69 6.96
C TYR A 112 -11.11 21.17 7.23
N GLN A 113 -10.93 19.87 7.49
CA GLN A 113 -9.63 19.23 7.70
C GLN A 113 -9.05 18.62 6.42
N HIS A 114 -9.81 18.63 5.32
CA HIS A 114 -9.37 18.10 4.05
C HIS A 114 -8.94 19.24 3.13
N PRO A 115 -7.80 19.11 2.41
CA PRO A 115 -7.42 20.11 1.43
C PRO A 115 -8.49 20.17 0.32
N TYR A 116 -9.09 21.34 0.13
CA TYR A 116 -9.96 21.68 -1.00
C TYR A 116 -9.19 22.54 -2.01
N SER A 117 -8.19 21.92 -2.64
CA SER A 117 -7.31 22.59 -3.61
C SER A 117 -6.86 21.63 -4.70
N MET A 118 -6.18 22.19 -5.71
CA MET A 118 -5.66 21.48 -6.88
C MET A 118 -4.92 20.19 -6.50
N GLY A 119 -5.46 19.06 -6.97
CA GLY A 119 -4.89 17.72 -6.79
C GLY A 119 -5.43 16.94 -5.60
N SER A 120 -6.40 17.48 -4.85
CA SER A 120 -7.22 16.72 -3.89
C SER A 120 -8.31 15.91 -4.63
N PHE A 121 -8.71 14.76 -4.09
CA PHE A 121 -9.81 13.97 -4.67
C PHE A 121 -11.15 14.72 -4.73
N VAL A 122 -11.37 15.68 -3.83
CA VAL A 122 -12.61 16.48 -3.77
C VAL A 122 -12.62 17.60 -4.83
N SER A 123 -11.46 17.98 -5.37
CA SER A 123 -11.38 19.02 -6.41
C SER A 123 -11.74 18.54 -7.82
N GLU A 124 -11.92 17.23 -8.03
CA GLU A 124 -11.98 16.63 -9.37
C GLU A 124 -13.35 16.76 -10.05
N ASP A 125 -14.43 17.00 -9.31
CA ASP A 125 -15.75 17.26 -9.90
C ASP A 125 -16.59 18.18 -9.02
N THR A 126 -16.20 19.45 -8.95
CA THR A 126 -16.94 20.49 -8.24
C THR A 126 -18.38 20.66 -8.75
N SER A 127 -18.71 20.13 -9.94
CA SER A 127 -20.05 20.15 -10.52
C SER A 127 -20.97 19.04 -9.99
N LYS A 128 -20.41 17.95 -9.43
CA LYS A 128 -21.16 16.81 -8.86
C LYS A 128 -21.16 16.77 -7.34
N ILE A 129 -20.42 17.67 -6.71
CA ILE A 129 -20.36 17.77 -5.25
C ILE A 129 -21.47 18.72 -4.82
N ALA A 130 -22.49 18.19 -4.15
CA ALA A 130 -23.46 19.01 -3.43
C ALA A 130 -22.72 20.00 -2.51
N PRO A 131 -23.23 21.21 -2.28
CA PRO A 131 -22.55 22.20 -1.43
C PRO A 131 -22.21 21.58 -0.07
N LEU A 132 -20.91 21.43 0.19
CA LEU A 132 -20.39 20.80 1.41
C LEU A 132 -20.36 21.83 2.55
N SER A 133 -20.93 21.46 3.68
CA SER A 133 -20.71 22.13 4.95
C SER A 133 -19.30 21.81 5.48
N PRO A 134 -18.63 22.72 6.19
CA PRO A 134 -17.36 22.43 6.86
C PRO A 134 -17.37 21.15 7.70
N SER A 135 -18.51 20.81 8.32
CA SER A 135 -18.67 19.65 9.19
C SER A 135 -18.98 18.33 8.46
N ASP A 136 -19.15 18.35 7.13
CA ASP A 136 -19.45 17.14 6.37
C ASP A 136 -18.25 16.20 6.35
N PHE A 137 -18.49 14.91 6.61
CA PHE A 137 -17.44 13.90 6.62
C PHE A 137 -17.15 13.38 5.23
N ILE A 138 -15.93 13.62 4.77
CA ILE A 138 -15.48 13.21 3.44
C ILE A 138 -14.39 12.15 3.53
N ARG A 139 -14.39 11.26 2.53
CA ARG A 139 -13.45 10.16 2.41
C ARG A 139 -12.07 10.68 2.03
N LEU A 140 -11.04 10.23 2.74
CA LEU A 140 -9.65 10.58 2.46
C LEU A 140 -9.17 9.99 1.13
N ILE A 141 -9.63 8.79 0.79
CA ILE A 141 -9.33 8.08 -0.45
C ILE A 141 -10.63 7.43 -0.97
N PRO A 142 -11.44 8.16 -1.78
CA PRO A 142 -12.76 7.67 -2.22
C PRO A 142 -12.72 6.47 -3.16
N ASN A 143 -11.61 6.28 -3.88
CA ASN A 143 -11.42 5.15 -4.78
C ASN A 143 -10.56 4.07 -4.11
N PRO A 144 -11.11 2.90 -3.74
CA PRO A 144 -10.34 1.82 -3.12
C PRO A 144 -9.22 1.30 -4.02
N GLU A 145 -9.30 1.46 -5.35
CA GLU A 145 -8.24 1.06 -6.28
C GLU A 145 -6.99 1.94 -6.21
N LYS A 146 -7.01 3.03 -5.43
CA LYS A 146 -5.81 3.82 -5.08
C LYS A 146 -5.11 3.30 -3.82
N ILE A 147 -5.67 2.28 -3.18
CA ILE A 147 -5.12 1.62 -2.00
C ILE A 147 -4.49 0.30 -2.46
N ARG A 148 -3.27 0.04 -2.02
CA ARG A 148 -2.56 -1.23 -2.14
C ARG A 148 -2.36 -1.80 -0.76
N LEU A 149 -2.41 -3.13 -0.67
CA LEU A 149 -2.24 -3.86 0.57
C LEU A 149 -1.27 -5.01 0.32
N ILE A 150 -0.13 -4.96 0.98
CA ILE A 150 0.89 -6.02 0.90
C ILE A 150 1.22 -6.49 2.31
N VAL A 151 1.72 -7.72 2.41
CA VAL A 151 2.25 -8.26 3.65
C VAL A 151 3.77 -8.29 3.54
N ALA A 152 4.49 -7.65 4.44
CA ALA A 152 5.96 -7.66 4.44
C ALA A 152 6.50 -7.49 5.86
N GLY A 153 7.81 -7.63 6.00
CA GLY A 153 8.48 -7.55 7.29
C GLY A 153 8.33 -8.82 8.12
N GLY A 154 8.45 -8.67 9.45
CA GLY A 154 8.57 -9.77 10.39
C GLY A 154 7.59 -9.68 11.56
N PRO A 155 7.88 -10.31 12.71
CA PRO A 155 7.06 -10.20 13.91
C PRO A 155 7.05 -8.76 14.46
N GLU A 156 6.29 -8.53 15.53
CA GLU A 156 6.00 -7.23 16.19
C GLU A 156 4.62 -6.64 15.85
N ASN A 157 4.45 -5.32 15.98
CA ASN A 157 3.16 -4.62 15.89
C ASN A 157 3.21 -3.33 15.05
N PHE A 158 4.34 -3.03 14.40
CA PHE A 158 4.47 -1.87 13.53
C PHE A 158 4.08 -2.23 12.10
N MET A 159 3.15 -1.48 11.51
CA MET A 159 2.82 -1.54 10.09
C MET A 159 3.31 -0.28 9.37
N GLY A 160 3.43 -0.36 8.04
CA GLY A 160 3.87 0.75 7.20
C GLY A 160 2.73 1.37 6.40
N ILE A 161 2.74 2.70 6.26
CA ILE A 161 1.89 3.43 5.32
C ILE A 161 2.81 4.21 4.39
N ILE A 162 2.90 3.76 3.14
CA ILE A 162 3.67 4.42 2.09
C ILE A 162 2.70 5.19 1.20
N ARG A 163 2.99 6.46 0.93
CA ARG A 163 2.22 7.26 -0.02
C ARG A 163 3.13 7.81 -1.08
N GLY A 164 2.64 7.83 -2.32
CA GLY A 164 3.45 8.17 -3.46
C GLY A 164 2.63 8.64 -4.65
N SER A 165 3.34 8.96 -5.72
CA SER A 165 2.73 9.15 -7.03
C SER A 165 2.67 7.81 -7.77
N SER A 166 1.65 7.66 -8.60
CA SER A 166 1.54 6.53 -9.51
C SER A 166 2.48 6.71 -10.70
N VAL A 167 2.90 5.61 -11.32
CA VAL A 167 3.64 5.61 -12.59
C VAL A 167 2.61 5.64 -13.72
N ALA A 168 2.71 6.61 -14.63
CA ALA A 168 1.98 6.56 -15.90
C ALA A 168 2.78 5.70 -16.88
N THR A 169 2.18 4.58 -17.31
CA THR A 169 2.79 3.66 -18.27
C THR A 169 1.91 3.58 -19.49
N SER A 170 2.47 3.98 -20.64
CA SER A 170 1.84 3.70 -21.93
C SER A 170 2.01 2.23 -22.26
N LEU A 171 0.89 1.56 -22.53
CA LEU A 171 0.85 0.20 -23.03
C LEU A 171 0.90 0.17 -24.55
N GLU A 172 1.16 -1.01 -25.12
CA GLU A 172 1.33 -1.21 -26.57
C GLU A 172 0.03 -0.91 -27.36
N ASP A 173 -1.13 -1.00 -26.71
CA ASP A 173 -2.45 -0.66 -27.25
C ASP A 173 -2.78 0.84 -27.15
N GLY A 174 -1.86 1.66 -26.62
CA GLY A 174 -2.06 3.09 -26.38
C GLY A 174 -2.78 3.43 -25.07
N GLU A 175 -3.18 2.44 -24.27
CA GLU A 175 -3.75 2.67 -22.94
C GLU A 175 -2.68 3.23 -21.99
N VAL A 176 -2.99 4.29 -21.24
CA VAL A 176 -2.11 4.79 -20.17
C VAL A 176 -2.61 4.26 -18.83
N ARG A 177 -1.88 3.31 -18.25
CA ARG A 177 -2.14 2.83 -16.89
C ARG A 177 -1.42 3.67 -15.86
N ILE A 178 -2.17 4.11 -14.86
CA ILE A 178 -1.66 4.91 -13.74
C ILE A 178 -1.68 4.05 -12.48
N GLY A 179 -0.52 3.55 -12.07
CA GLY A 179 -0.42 2.71 -10.88
C GLY A 179 1.00 2.27 -10.51
N MET A 180 1.09 1.18 -9.76
CA MET A 180 2.34 0.42 -9.62
C MET A 180 2.66 -0.28 -10.93
N VAL A 181 3.94 -0.35 -11.29
CA VAL A 181 4.41 -1.11 -12.45
C VAL A 181 5.09 -2.37 -11.96
N THR A 182 4.56 -3.53 -12.37
CA THR A 182 5.16 -4.83 -12.08
C THR A 182 5.68 -5.44 -13.36
N LYS A 183 6.94 -5.88 -13.32
CA LYS A 183 7.58 -6.57 -14.43
C LYS A 183 8.19 -7.87 -13.92
N LYS A 184 8.07 -8.92 -14.72
CA LYS A 184 8.81 -10.16 -14.50
C LYS A 184 10.31 -9.87 -14.60
N ILE A 185 11.08 -10.50 -13.72
CA ILE A 185 12.54 -10.42 -13.71
C ILE A 185 13.13 -11.81 -13.89
N GLU A 186 14.32 -11.84 -14.47
CA GLU A 186 15.15 -13.04 -14.50
C GLU A 186 16.15 -12.97 -13.34
N LEU A 187 16.20 -14.03 -12.54
CA LEU A 187 17.16 -14.16 -11.46
C LEU A 187 18.56 -14.41 -12.06
N PRO A 188 19.63 -13.92 -11.42
CA PRO A 188 20.98 -14.12 -11.94
C PRO A 188 21.34 -15.61 -11.97
N ALA A 189 22.20 -16.01 -12.91
CA ALA A 189 22.55 -17.43 -13.12
C ALA A 189 23.14 -18.13 -11.88
N ASN A 190 23.66 -17.37 -10.92
CA ASN A 190 24.19 -17.87 -9.65
C ASN A 190 23.20 -17.74 -8.47
N TRP A 191 21.89 -17.56 -8.72
CA TRP A 191 20.88 -17.35 -7.69
C TRP A 191 20.92 -18.40 -6.58
N ASP A 192 20.97 -19.70 -6.92
CA ASP A 192 21.01 -20.78 -5.93
C ASP A 192 22.24 -20.67 -5.00
N LYS A 193 23.38 -20.23 -5.54
CA LYS A 193 24.59 -19.96 -4.73
C LYS A 193 24.38 -18.76 -3.80
N LEU A 194 23.71 -17.72 -4.26
CA LEU A 194 23.38 -16.55 -3.44
C LEU A 194 22.42 -16.94 -2.32
N VAL A 195 21.33 -17.66 -2.62
CA VAL A 195 20.40 -18.16 -1.62
C VAL A 195 21.13 -19.03 -0.59
N ALA A 196 21.94 -20.00 -1.03
CA ALA A 196 22.70 -20.85 -0.12
C ALA A 196 23.68 -20.07 0.77
N LYS A 197 24.30 -19.01 0.24
CA LYS A 197 25.21 -18.13 0.98
C LYS A 197 24.47 -17.29 2.04
N TYR A 198 23.27 -16.78 1.69
CA TYR A 198 22.55 -15.82 2.52
C TYR A 198 21.39 -16.42 3.33
N LYS A 199 21.05 -17.71 3.16
CA LYS A 199 19.91 -18.36 3.86
C LYS A 199 19.96 -18.26 5.39
N ASN A 200 21.16 -18.16 5.95
CA ASN A 200 21.37 -18.06 7.41
C ASN A 200 21.58 -16.62 7.88
N VAL A 201 21.53 -15.64 6.98
CA VAL A 201 21.53 -14.21 7.34
C VAL A 201 20.11 -13.84 7.73
N ILE A 202 19.69 -14.38 8.87
CA ILE A 202 18.41 -14.08 9.50
C ILE A 202 18.65 -12.94 10.48
N PRO A 203 17.85 -11.87 10.47
CA PRO A 203 17.89 -10.88 11.52
C PRO A 203 17.66 -11.54 12.89
N THR A 204 18.53 -11.29 13.86
CA THR A 204 18.57 -11.98 15.16
C THR A 204 17.31 -11.81 16.02
N TYR A 205 16.34 -10.98 15.62
CA TYR A 205 15.08 -10.75 16.35
C TYR A 205 13.99 -11.81 16.08
N ALA A 206 14.15 -12.72 15.12
CA ALA A 206 13.12 -13.71 14.75
C ALA A 206 13.22 -15.07 15.49
N ARG A 207 13.91 -15.13 16.64
CA ARG A 207 13.99 -16.34 17.47
C ARG A 207 13.10 -16.24 18.71
N TYR A 208 11.77 -16.23 18.56
CA TYR A 208 10.85 -16.42 19.68
C TYR A 208 9.59 -17.14 19.23
#